data_AF-A0A9E4VHU6-F1
#
_entry.id   AF-A0A9E4VHU6-F1
#
_cell.length_a   1.000
_cell.length_b   1.000
_cell.length_c   1.000
_cell.angle_alpha   90.00
_cell.angle_beta   90.00
_cell.angle_gamma   90.00
#
_symmetry.space_group_name_H-M   'P 1'
#
loop_
_entity.id
_entity.type
_entity.pdbx_description
1 polymer ?
#
loop_
_entity_poly.entity_id
_entity_poly.type
_entity_poly.pdbx_seq_one_letter_code
_entity_poly.pdbx_strand_id
1 'polypeptide(L)'
;MFKPVDSKVDFPALEERILSWWEENDIPAKYRRRNEGAEKRSSFIDGPITANNPMGVHHAWGRTYKDLFLRFKAMQGYDQRFQNGFDGQGLWIEVEVEKELGFKSKRDIEAFGVDKFVNLCKERVDRFAKIISDQS
;
A
#
# COMPACT_ATOMS: atom_id res chain seq x y z
N MET A 1 -2.37 39.39 -0.25
CA MET A 1 -1.59 39.53 -1.50
C MET A 1 -1.01 38.16 -1.82
N PHE A 2 -1.18 37.64 -3.04
CA PHE A 2 -0.67 36.32 -3.41
C PHE A 2 0.84 36.35 -3.65
N LYS A 3 1.52 35.23 -3.42
CA LYS A 3 2.93 35.08 -3.80
C LYS A 3 3.05 34.98 -5.33
N PRO A 4 4.04 35.63 -5.94
CA PRO A 4 4.31 35.46 -7.38
C PRO A 4 4.66 34.00 -7.69
N VAL A 5 4.20 33.51 -8.84
CA VAL A 5 4.36 32.12 -9.28
C VAL A 5 5.40 32.07 -10.40
N ASP A 6 6.35 31.16 -10.30
CA ASP A 6 7.31 30.87 -11.38
C ASP A 6 6.60 30.08 -12.49
N SER A 7 6.87 30.43 -13.75
CA SER A 7 6.35 29.69 -14.91
C SER A 7 7.03 28.34 -15.11
N LYS A 8 8.19 28.11 -14.49
CA LYS A 8 8.89 26.83 -14.45
C LYS A 8 8.66 26.16 -13.10
N VAL A 9 7.77 25.18 -13.07
CA VAL A 9 7.46 24.42 -11.86
C VAL A 9 8.17 23.08 -11.90
N ASP A 10 8.96 22.80 -10.86
CA ASP A 10 9.46 21.48 -10.55
C ASP A 10 8.37 20.70 -9.79
N PHE A 11 7.66 19.82 -10.49
CA PHE A 11 6.55 19.06 -9.92
C PHE A 11 7.00 18.03 -8.88
N PRO A 12 8.05 17.21 -9.11
CA PRO A 12 8.59 16.33 -8.07
C PRO A 12 8.91 17.07 -6.75
N ALA A 13 9.65 18.18 -6.82
CA ALA A 13 9.98 18.96 -5.63
C ALA A 13 8.74 19.58 -4.97
N LEU A 14 7.73 19.96 -5.77
CA LEU A 14 6.46 20.47 -5.27
C LEU A 14 5.67 19.38 -4.52
N GLU A 15 5.61 18.17 -5.07
CA GLU A 15 4.93 17.03 -4.46
C GLU A 15 5.58 16.64 -3.13
N GLU A 16 6.91 16.52 -3.09
CA GLU A 16 7.67 16.24 -1.86
C GLU A 16 7.40 17.29 -0.76
N ARG A 17 7.35 18.57 -1.14
CA ARG A 17 7.02 19.66 -0.21
C ARG A 17 5.59 19.55 0.31
N ILE A 18 4.63 19.21 -0.54
CA ILE A 18 3.23 19.04 -0.14
C ILE A 18 3.09 17.84 0.81
N LEU A 19 3.76 16.72 0.50
CA LEU A 19 3.76 15.52 1.35
C LEU A 19 4.37 15.82 2.72
N SER A 20 5.51 16.50 2.77
CA SER A 20 6.14 16.94 4.02
C SER A 20 5.19 17.82 4.84
N TRP A 21 4.52 18.78 4.19
CA TRP A 21 3.51 19.61 4.85
C TRP A 21 2.33 18.79 5.38
N TRP A 22 1.89 17.74 4.68
CA TRP A 22 0.82 16.85 5.15
C TRP A 22 1.20 16.09 6.40
N GLU A 23 2.43 15.57 6.45
CA GLU A 23 2.97 14.86 7.61
C GLU A 23 3.12 15.78 8.81
N GLU A 24 3.79 16.93 8.64
CA GLU A 24 3.98 17.94 9.70
C GLU A 24 2.65 18.42 10.31
N ASN A 25 1.58 18.43 9.52
CA ASN A 25 0.27 18.92 9.93
C ASN A 25 -0.73 17.81 10.27
N ASP A 26 -0.31 16.54 10.31
CA ASP A 26 -1.17 15.38 10.59
C ASP A 26 -2.44 15.36 9.72
N ILE A 27 -2.30 15.76 8.45
CA ILE A 27 -3.41 15.84 7.50
C ILE A 27 -4.07 14.47 7.30
N PRO A 28 -3.35 13.34 7.17
CA PRO A 28 -3.98 12.03 7.02
C PRO A 28 -4.92 11.67 8.18
N ALA A 29 -4.55 11.93 9.45
CA ALA A 29 -5.43 11.60 10.56
C ALA A 29 -6.60 12.58 10.71
N LYS A 30 -6.38 13.88 10.44
CA LYS A 30 -7.47 14.87 10.36
C LYS A 30 -8.48 14.50 9.27
N TYR A 31 -7.99 14.08 8.11
CA TYR A 31 -8.81 13.65 7.00
C TYR A 31 -9.63 12.41 7.34
N ARG A 32 -9.03 11.38 7.95
CA ARG A 32 -9.74 10.16 8.39
C ARG A 32 -10.83 10.44 9.43
N ARG A 33 -10.60 11.36 10.36
CA ARG A 33 -11.56 11.73 11.42
C ARG A 33 -12.61 12.74 10.97
N ARG A 34 -12.44 13.37 9.81
CA ARG A 34 -13.27 14.51 9.34
C ARG A 34 -14.78 14.23 9.39
N ASN A 35 -15.18 13.02 9.01
CA ASN A 35 -16.59 12.61 8.92
C ASN A 35 -16.93 11.46 9.89
N GLU A 36 -16.11 11.23 10.92
CA GLU A 36 -16.31 10.13 11.85
C GLU A 36 -17.69 10.27 12.54
N GLY A 37 -18.49 9.21 12.50
CA GLY A 37 -19.83 9.21 13.08
C GLY A 37 -20.91 9.88 12.22
N ALA A 38 -20.61 10.27 10.97
CA ALA A 38 -21.63 10.78 10.06
C ALA A 38 -22.69 9.71 9.75
N GLU A 39 -23.93 10.16 9.54
CA GLU A 39 -25.06 9.29 9.21
C GLU A 39 -24.85 8.56 7.87
N LYS A 40 -24.24 9.25 6.90
CA LYS A 40 -23.93 8.70 5.58
C LYS A 40 -22.65 7.87 5.67
N ARG A 41 -22.71 6.61 5.23
CA ARG A 41 -21.55 5.70 5.22
C ARG A 41 -21.21 5.22 3.82
N SER A 42 -19.92 5.12 3.53
CA SER A 42 -19.42 4.49 2.32
C SER A 42 -18.31 3.52 2.71
N SER A 43 -18.40 2.29 2.21
CA SER A 43 -17.37 1.27 2.43
C SER A 43 -16.75 0.92 1.10
N PHE A 44 -15.43 0.89 1.06
CA PHE A 44 -14.65 0.40 -0.06
C PHE A 44 -13.82 -0.78 0.44
N ILE A 45 -13.91 -1.91 -0.26
CA ILE A 45 -13.12 -3.09 0.05
C ILE A 45 -11.98 -3.13 -0.95
N ASP A 46 -10.76 -2.87 -0.46
CA ASP A 46 -9.59 -2.95 -1.29
C ASP A 46 -9.20 -4.41 -1.51
N GLY A 47 -9.02 -4.80 -2.78
CA GLY A 47 -8.40 -6.08 -3.12
C GLY A 47 -6.94 -6.03 -2.72
N PRO A 48 -6.50 -6.84 -1.72
CA PRO A 48 -5.16 -6.73 -1.16
C PRO A 48 -4.11 -7.07 -2.22
N ILE A 49 -3.06 -6.26 -2.29
CA ILE A 49 -1.90 -6.56 -3.13
C ILE A 49 -1.12 -7.72 -2.51
N THR A 50 -0.70 -8.69 -3.32
CA THR A 50 0.18 -9.77 -2.85
C THR A 50 1.53 -9.20 -2.47
N ALA A 51 1.99 -9.44 -1.23
CA ALA A 51 3.26 -8.93 -0.72
C ALA A 51 4.43 -9.85 -1.15
N ASN A 52 4.62 -10.01 -2.45
CA ASN A 52 5.68 -10.87 -2.99
C ASN A 52 6.74 -10.13 -3.82
N ASN A 53 6.46 -8.90 -4.28
CA ASN A 53 7.33 -8.08 -5.12
C ASN A 53 7.03 -6.58 -4.92
N PRO A 54 7.91 -5.66 -5.38
CA PRO A 54 7.64 -4.22 -5.40
C PRO A 54 6.49 -3.87 -6.36
N MET A 55 5.86 -2.71 -6.15
CA MET A 55 4.79 -2.23 -7.03
C MET A 55 5.31 -1.89 -8.43
N GLY A 56 4.71 -2.50 -9.46
CA GLY A 56 4.73 -2.00 -10.84
C GLY A 56 3.70 -0.89 -11.12
N VAL A 57 3.85 -0.19 -12.26
CA VAL A 57 2.98 0.95 -12.67
C VAL A 57 1.48 0.64 -12.72
N HIS A 58 1.11 -0.60 -13.02
CA HIS A 58 -0.29 -1.03 -13.04
C HIS A 58 -0.95 -0.97 -11.65
N HIS A 59 -0.17 -1.16 -10.57
CA HIS A 59 -0.68 -0.96 -9.21
C HIS A 59 -0.95 0.51 -8.93
N ALA A 60 -0.07 1.41 -9.38
CA ALA A 60 -0.26 2.86 -9.23
C ALA A 60 -1.57 3.30 -9.91
N TRP A 61 -1.83 2.80 -11.13
CA TRP A 61 -3.08 3.08 -11.83
C TRP A 61 -4.32 2.64 -11.02
N GLY A 62 -4.35 1.39 -10.55
CA GLY A 62 -5.44 0.89 -9.73
C GLY A 62 -5.64 1.70 -8.44
N ARG A 63 -4.56 2.06 -7.75
CA ARG A 63 -4.59 2.86 -6.51
C ARG A 63 -5.10 4.27 -6.74
N THR A 64 -4.70 4.93 -7.83
CA THR A 64 -5.17 6.29 -8.18
C THR A 64 -6.69 6.35 -8.29
N TYR A 65 -7.33 5.37 -8.93
CA TYR A 65 -8.79 5.33 -8.99
C TYR A 65 -9.44 5.14 -7.63
N LYS A 66 -8.91 4.22 -6.82
CA LYS A 66 -9.44 3.93 -5.49
C LYS A 66 -9.36 5.17 -4.58
N ASP A 67 -8.20 5.83 -4.54
CA ASP A 67 -7.99 7.06 -3.78
C ASP A 67 -8.91 8.20 -4.24
N LEU A 68 -9.08 8.38 -5.55
CA LEU A 68 -10.01 9.39 -6.10
C LEU A 68 -11.44 9.21 -5.60
N PHE A 69 -11.97 7.97 -5.62
CA PHE A 69 -13.33 7.71 -5.14
C PHE A 69 -13.47 7.88 -3.63
N LEU A 70 -12.48 7.44 -2.85
CA LEU A 70 -12.45 7.64 -1.40
C LEU A 70 -12.44 9.13 -1.04
N ARG A 71 -11.66 9.95 -1.77
CA ARG A 71 -11.65 11.43 -1.63
C ARG A 71 -12.96 12.07 -2.01
N PHE A 72 -13.53 11.65 -3.14
CA PHE A 72 -14.83 12.13 -3.58
C PHE A 72 -15.91 11.87 -2.52
N LYS A 73 -15.97 10.65 -1.96
CA LYS A 73 -16.93 10.31 -0.90
C LYS A 73 -16.69 11.06 0.40
N ALA A 74 -15.44 11.27 0.80
CA ALA A 74 -15.14 12.08 1.97
C ALA A 74 -15.61 13.54 1.79
N MET A 75 -15.43 14.12 0.60
CA MET A 75 -15.91 15.47 0.29
C MET A 75 -17.44 15.58 0.31
N GLN A 76 -18.15 14.49 0.05
CA GLN A 76 -19.60 14.40 0.15
C GLN A 76 -20.12 14.18 1.60
N GLY A 77 -19.22 14.10 2.59
CA GLY A 77 -19.57 13.95 4.01
C GLY A 77 -19.84 12.51 4.45
N TYR A 78 -19.38 11.51 3.70
CA TYR A 78 -19.50 10.11 4.10
C TYR A 78 -18.45 9.74 5.14
N ASP A 79 -18.87 9.04 6.19
CA ASP A 79 -18.01 8.26 7.07
C ASP A 79 -17.49 7.03 6.31
N GLN A 80 -16.20 6.75 6.43
CA GLN A 80 -15.50 5.75 5.62
C GLN A 80 -14.49 4.96 6.44
N ARG A 81 -14.39 3.66 6.15
CA ARG A 81 -13.33 2.80 6.66
C ARG A 81 -12.13 2.82 5.73
N PHE A 82 -11.02 3.38 6.20
CA PHE A 82 -9.74 3.35 5.49
C PHE A 82 -8.95 2.11 5.92
N GLN A 83 -9.06 1.02 5.17
CA GLN A 83 -8.34 -0.21 5.47
C GLN A 83 -7.76 -0.81 4.19
N ASN A 84 -6.43 -0.87 4.16
CA ASN A 84 -5.68 -1.64 3.19
C ASN A 84 -5.20 -2.94 3.84
N GLY A 85 -4.77 -3.89 3.02
CA GLY A 85 -4.20 -5.15 3.47
C GLY A 85 -3.24 -5.73 2.42
N PHE A 86 -2.52 -6.76 2.85
CA PHE A 86 -1.63 -7.52 2.01
C PHE A 86 -2.11 -8.96 1.93
N ASP A 87 -2.02 -9.53 0.74
CA ASP A 87 -2.17 -10.97 0.57
C ASP A 87 -0.80 -11.62 0.80
N GLY A 88 -0.71 -12.40 1.88
CA GLY A 88 0.52 -12.97 2.41
C GLY A 88 0.59 -14.49 2.29
N GLN A 89 -0.27 -15.12 1.50
CA GLN A 89 -0.33 -16.58 1.40
C GLN A 89 -0.27 -17.09 -0.05
N GLY A 90 0.03 -18.38 -0.17
CA GLY A 90 -0.09 -19.13 -1.41
C GLY A 90 1.15 -19.09 -2.31
N LEU A 91 0.97 -19.67 -3.50
CA LEU A 91 2.05 -20.02 -4.42
C LEU A 91 2.92 -18.83 -4.85
N TRP A 92 2.34 -17.64 -4.97
CA TRP A 92 3.06 -16.44 -5.39
C TRP A 92 4.18 -16.01 -4.43
N ILE A 93 4.14 -16.47 -3.18
CA ILE A 93 5.18 -16.24 -2.17
C ILE A 93 6.07 -17.47 -2.07
N GLU A 94 5.46 -18.65 -1.94
CA GLU A 94 6.19 -19.92 -1.77
C GLU A 94 7.15 -20.19 -2.92
N VAL A 95 6.72 -19.98 -4.17
CA VAL A 95 7.56 -20.23 -5.37
C VAL A 95 8.74 -19.26 -5.43
N GLU A 96 8.59 -18.04 -4.94
CA GLU A 96 9.71 -17.10 -4.92
C GLU A 96 10.75 -17.45 -3.85
N VAL A 97 10.31 -17.95 -2.68
CA VAL A 97 11.23 -18.47 -1.66
C VAL A 97 11.92 -19.75 -2.14
N GLU A 98 11.20 -20.64 -2.83
CA GLU A 98 11.80 -21.82 -3.48
C GLU A 98 12.91 -21.42 -4.47
N LYS A 99 12.67 -20.39 -5.30
CA LYS A 99 13.67 -19.86 -6.23
C LYS A 99 14.88 -19.26 -5.50
N GLU A 100 14.65 -18.48 -4.44
CA GLU A 100 15.73 -17.90 -3.62
C GLU A 100 16.61 -18.97 -2.96
N LEU A 101 16.02 -20.11 -2.57
CA LEU A 101 16.74 -21.25 -1.99
C LEU A 101 17.29 -22.23 -3.03
N GLY A 102 16.95 -22.06 -4.32
CA GLY A 102 17.34 -22.97 -5.39
C GLY A 102 16.66 -24.35 -5.35
N PHE A 103 15.51 -24.46 -4.68
CA PHE A 103 14.75 -25.70 -4.60
C PHE A 103 14.13 -26.07 -5.94
N LYS A 104 14.06 -27.38 -6.22
CA LYS A 104 13.55 -27.92 -7.48
C LYS A 104 12.34 -28.82 -7.27
N SER A 105 12.09 -29.26 -6.04
CA SER A 105 10.98 -30.14 -5.69
C SER A 105 10.48 -29.85 -4.28
N LYS A 106 9.23 -30.24 -4.01
CA LYS A 106 8.64 -30.11 -2.66
C LYS A 106 9.38 -30.95 -1.60
N ARG A 107 10.10 -32.01 -2.01
CA ARG A 107 10.95 -32.79 -1.10
C ARG A 107 12.12 -31.98 -0.54
N ASP A 108 12.59 -30.98 -1.27
CA ASP A 108 13.65 -30.08 -0.79
C ASP A 108 13.16 -29.26 0.40
N ILE A 109 11.88 -28.84 0.38
CA ILE A 109 11.23 -28.14 1.50
C ILE A 109 11.11 -29.06 2.72
N GLU A 110 10.66 -30.30 2.51
CA GLU A 110 10.56 -31.29 3.58
C GLU A 110 11.92 -31.59 4.22
N ALA A 111 12.97 -31.73 3.41
CA ALA A 111 14.34 -31.95 3.87
C ALA A 111 14.93 -30.73 4.58
N PHE A 112 14.60 -29.52 4.13
CA PHE A 112 15.02 -28.26 4.77
C PHE A 112 14.34 -28.03 6.13
N GLY A 113 13.05 -28.38 6.21
CA GLY A 113 12.16 -28.13 7.33
C GLY A 113 11.02 -27.19 6.93
N VAL A 114 9.79 -27.68 7.05
CA VAL A 114 8.56 -26.93 6.70
C VAL A 114 8.43 -25.67 7.55
N ASP A 115 8.78 -25.75 8.83
CA ASP A 115 8.77 -24.62 9.76
C ASP A 115 9.74 -23.51 9.33
N LYS A 116 10.96 -23.87 8.93
CA LYS A 116 11.95 -22.92 8.44
C LYS A 116 11.51 -22.28 7.13
N PHE A 117 10.96 -23.07 6.21
CA PHE A 117 10.43 -22.56 4.95
C PHE A 117 9.28 -21.57 5.17
N VAL A 118 8.33 -21.90 6.05
CA VAL A 118 7.22 -21.02 6.40
C VAL A 118 7.70 -19.69 7.01
N ASN A 119 8.74 -19.72 7.85
CA ASN A 119 9.31 -18.51 8.41
C ASN A 119 9.95 -17.62 7.33
N LEU A 120 10.66 -18.19 6.36
CA LEU A 120 11.18 -17.44 5.21
C LEU A 120 10.05 -16.84 4.34
N CYS A 121 8.94 -17.56 4.15
CA CYS A 121 7.76 -17.00 3.48
C CYS A 121 7.18 -15.80 4.23
N LYS A 122 7.10 -15.86 5.56
CA LYS A 122 6.65 -14.72 6.40
C LYS A 122 7.61 -13.53 6.31
N GLU A 123 8.92 -13.78 6.42
CA GLU A 123 9.94 -12.74 6.26
C GLU A 123 9.86 -12.06 4.90
N ARG A 124 9.59 -12.83 3.84
CA ARG A 124 9.35 -12.29 2.50
C ARG A 124 8.12 -11.37 2.46
N VAL A 125 7.01 -11.81 3.06
CA VAL A 125 5.78 -11.01 3.15
C VAL A 125 6.05 -9.72 3.90
N ASP A 126 6.69 -9.76 5.05
CA ASP A 126 7.02 -8.57 5.85
C ASP A 126 7.91 -7.60 5.06
N ARG A 127 8.92 -8.13 4.35
CA ARG A 127 9.83 -7.34 3.51
C ARG A 127 9.07 -6.60 2.40
N PHE A 128 8.23 -7.29 1.64
CA PHE A 128 7.54 -6.66 0.52
C PHE A 128 6.32 -5.85 0.93
N ALA A 129 5.63 -6.21 2.02
CA ALA A 129 4.60 -5.36 2.62
C ALA A 129 5.20 -4.00 2.99
N LYS A 130 6.40 -3.98 3.61
CA LYS A 130 7.11 -2.73 3.89
C LYS A 130 7.45 -1.95 2.63
N ILE A 131 8.07 -2.60 1.63
CA ILE A 131 8.44 -1.92 0.37
C ILE A 131 7.21 -1.31 -0.31
N ILE A 132 6.10 -2.05 -0.37
CA ILE A 132 4.87 -1.57 -0.99
C ILE A 132 4.27 -0.41 -0.19
N SER A 133 4.31 -0.46 1.15
CA SER A 133 3.87 0.65 2.00
C SER A 133 4.69 1.92 1.77
N ASP A 134 6.01 1.80 1.63
CA ASP A 134 6.88 2.95 1.38
C ASP A 134 6.70 3.53 -0.04
N GLN A 135 6.17 2.73 -0.97
CA GLN A 135 5.86 3.13 -2.35
C GLN A 135 4.44 3.72 -2.53
N SER A 136 3.62 3.73 -1.48
CA SER A 136 2.18 4.05 -1.54
C SER A 136 1.78 5.28 -0.74
#